data_AF-A0A925ZPB8-F1
#
_entry.id   AF-A0A925ZPB8-F1
#
_cell.length_a   1.000
_cell.length_b   1.000
_cell.length_c   1.000
_cell.angle_alpha   90.00
_cell.angle_beta   90.00
_cell.angle_gamma   90.00
#
_symmetry.space_group_name_H-M   'P 1'
#
loop_
_entity.id
_entity.type
_entity.pdbx_description
1 polymer ?
#
loop_
_entity_poly.entity_id
_entity_poly.type
_entity_poly.pdbx_seq_one_letter_code
_entity_poly.pdbx_strand_id
1 'polypeptide(L)' 'MRCASCDAALPEGALFCIECGAPAERASTGATERLPERQGGPRCAACGTVNPAFAVFCVNCGRAL' A
#
# COMPACT_ATOMS: atom_id res chain seq x y z
N MET A 1 -8.18 9.29 -21.30
CA MET A 1 -8.10 7.81 -21.51
C MET A 1 -9.18 7.13 -20.66
N ARG A 2 -9.40 5.81 -20.80
CA ARG A 2 -10.35 5.04 -19.97
C ARG A 2 -9.60 4.04 -19.10
N CYS A 3 -10.14 3.76 -17.91
CA CYS A 3 -9.57 2.77 -17.01
C CYS A 3 -9.71 1.36 -17.59
N ALA A 4 -8.62 0.61 -17.68
CA ALA A 4 -8.64 -0.77 -18.18
C ALA A 4 -9.38 -1.77 -17.27
N SER A 5 -9.68 -1.39 -16.02
CA SER A 5 -10.34 -2.25 -15.03
C SER A 5 -11.87 -2.05 -14.98
N CYS A 6 -12.34 -0.80 -15.05
CA CYS A 6 -13.77 -0.46 -14.88
C CYS A 6 -14.35 0.48 -15.96
N ASP A 7 -13.58 0.80 -17.00
CA ASP A 7 -13.96 1.68 -18.13
C ASP A 7 -14.30 3.15 -17.81
N ALA A 8 -14.16 3.56 -16.54
CA ALA A 8 -14.34 4.95 -16.13
C ALA A 8 -13.40 5.91 -16.89
N ALA A 9 -13.89 7.12 -17.17
CA ALA A 9 -13.09 8.17 -17.79
C ALA A 9 -11.99 8.65 -16.83
N LEU A 10 -10.75 8.70 -17.30
CA LEU A 10 -9.60 9.17 -16.52
C LEU A 10 -9.24 10.60 -16.92
N PRO A 11 -9.11 11.53 -15.95
CA PRO A 11 -8.63 12.88 -16.21
C PRO A 11 -7.15 12.87 -16.64
N GLU A 12 -6.70 13.96 -17.24
CA GLU A 12 -5.29 14.10 -17.64
C GLU A 12 -4.36 14.05 -16.43
N GLY A 13 -3.26 13.32 -16.54
CA GLY A 13 -2.30 13.11 -15.44
C GLY A 13 -2.78 12.20 -14.32
N ALA A 14 -3.93 11.53 -14.45
CA ALA A 14 -4.38 10.54 -13.47
C ALA A 14 -3.35 9.43 -13.30
N LEU A 15 -2.90 9.18 -12.07
CA LEU A 15 -2.03 8.05 -11.74
C LEU A 15 -2.83 6.79 -11.38
N PHE A 16 -4.05 6.97 -10.85
CA PHE A 16 -4.97 5.92 -10.46
C PHE A 16 -6.41 6.31 -10.83
N CYS A 17 -7.27 5.32 -11.05
CA CYS A 17 -8.69 5.51 -11.27
C CYS A 17 -9.40 5.89 -9.97
N ILE A 18 -10.13 7.01 -9.96
CA ILE A 18 -10.87 7.45 -8.76
C ILE A 18 -12.06 6.54 -8.42
N GLU A 19 -12.61 5.84 -9.42
CA GLU A 19 -13.77 4.96 -9.23
C GLU A 19 -13.39 3.58 -8.66
N CYS A 20 -12.22 3.03 -9.02
CA CYS A 20 -11.85 1.66 -8.63
C CYS A 20 -10.44 1.49 -8.05
N GLY A 21 -9.63 2.55 -8.00
CA GLY A 21 -8.26 2.51 -7.48
C GLY A 21 -7.23 1.83 -8.39
N ALA A 22 -7.63 1.25 -9.52
CA ALA A 22 -6.70 0.64 -10.47
C ALA A 22 -5.72 1.69 -11.01
N PRO A 23 -4.43 1.36 -11.19
CA PRO A 23 -3.46 2.30 -11.73
C PRO A 23 -3.82 2.66 -13.18
N ALA A 24 -3.68 3.94 -13.53
CA ALA A 24 -3.98 4.44 -14.87
C ALA A 24 -2.98 3.91 -15.91
N GLU A 25 -1.73 3.74 -15.49
CA GLU A 25 -0.66 3.09 -16.23
C GLU A 25 0.07 2.10 -15.33
N ARG A 26 0.63 1.02 -15.90
CA ARG A 26 1.48 0.12 -15.12
C ARG A 26 2.71 0.89 -14.66
N ALA A 27 2.92 0.96 -13.35
CA ALA A 27 4.15 1.50 -12.79
C ALA A 27 5.36 0.75 -13.38
N SER A 28 6.29 1.49 -13.97
CA SER A 28 7.56 0.98 -14.51
C SER A 28 8.67 0.93 -13.47
N THR A 29 8.33 1.08 -12.19
CA THR A 29 9.28 1.16 -11.06
C THR A 29 9.83 -0.19 -10.60
N GLY A 30 9.59 -1.26 -11.37
CA GLY A 30 9.93 -2.62 -10.98
C GLY A 30 8.93 -3.25 -10.01
N ALA A 31 9.19 -4.50 -9.62
CA ALA A 31 8.38 -5.19 -8.63
C ALA A 31 8.50 -4.52 -7.26
N THR A 32 7.40 -4.49 -6.50
CA THR A 32 7.46 -4.13 -5.08
C THR A 32 8.24 -5.22 -4.34
N GLU A 33 9.49 -4.92 -4.02
CA GLU A 33 10.32 -5.79 -3.19
C GLU A 33 10.18 -5.43 -1.71
N ARG A 34 10.12 -6.46 -0.88
CA ARG A 34 10.17 -6.29 0.56
C ARG A 34 11.58 -5.86 0.92
N LEU A 35 11.73 -4.66 1.50
CA LEU A 35 12.99 -4.25 2.11
C LEU A 35 13.45 -5.35 3.09
N PRO A 36 14.78 -5.58 3.24
CA PRO A 36 15.29 -6.49 4.24
C PRO A 36 14.64 -6.19 5.59
N GLU A 37 14.21 -7.24 6.30
CA GLU A 37 13.62 -7.09 7.62
C GLU A 37 14.62 -6.34 8.51
N ARG A 38 14.33 -5.05 8.79
CA ARG A 38 15.05 -4.36 9.86
C ARG A 38 14.67 -5.09 11.13
N GLN A 39 15.63 -5.84 11.65
CA GLN A 39 15.46 -6.70 12.82
C GLN A 39 14.86 -5.89 13.98
N GLY A 40 13.73 -6.37 14.50
CA GLY A 40 13.22 -6.02 15.82
C GLY A 40 12.35 -4.76 15.91
N GLY A 41 11.05 -4.98 16.05
CA GLY A 41 10.12 -4.02 16.63
C GLY A 41 8.91 -4.74 17.22
N PRO A 42 7.96 -4.02 17.85
CA PRO A 42 6.91 -4.63 18.65
C PRO A 42 5.99 -5.51 17.79
N ARG A 43 5.64 -6.68 18.35
CA ARG A 43 4.59 -7.53 17.81
C ARG A 43 3.25 -7.02 18.32
N CYS A 44 2.34 -6.69 17.41
CA CYS A 44 1.00 -6.25 17.78
C CYS A 44 0.27 -7.34 18.56
N ALA A 45 -0.22 -7.03 19.76
CA ALA A 45 -0.95 -7.98 20.60
C ALA A 45 -2.28 -8.45 19.98
N ALA A 46 -2.88 -7.65 19.08
CA ALA A 46 -4.18 -7.96 18.50
C ALA A 46 -4.11 -8.83 17.24
N CYS A 47 -3.09 -8.65 16.37
CA CYS A 47 -3.01 -9.37 15.09
C CYS A 47 -1.67 -10.08 14.84
N GLY A 48 -0.70 -9.95 15.76
CA GLY A 48 0.58 -10.63 15.66
C GLY A 48 1.55 -10.08 14.62
N THR A 49 1.22 -9.02 13.87
CA THR A 49 2.16 -8.38 12.94
C THR A 49 3.38 -7.83 13.70
N VAL A 50 4.59 -8.07 13.20
CA VAL A 50 5.82 -7.41 13.67
C VAL A 50 5.93 -6.05 12.99
N ASN A 51 6.14 -5.00 13.77
CA ASN A 51 6.12 -3.62 13.28
C ASN A 51 7.52 -3.00 13.35
N PRO A 52 7.78 -1.91 12.61
CA PRO A 52 9.01 -1.14 12.78
C PRO A 52 9.19 -0.67 14.24
N ALA A 53 10.43 -0.56 14.71
CA ALA A 53 10.74 -0.17 16.09
C ALA A 53 10.15 1.19 16.51
N PHE A 54 9.94 2.10 15.54
CA PHE A 54 9.38 3.44 15.77
C PHE A 54 7.85 3.51 15.59
N ALA A 55 7.18 2.38 15.33
CA ALA A 55 5.75 2.37 15.10
C ALA A 55 4.97 2.55 16.41
N VAL A 56 4.03 3.50 16.40
CA VAL A 56 3.07 3.74 17.51
C VAL A 56 1.76 2.96 17.28
N PHE A 57 1.41 2.75 16.01
CA PHE A 57 0.24 1.98 15.58
C PHE A 57 0.66 0.84 14.66
N CYS A 58 -0.11 -0.24 14.67
CA CYS A 58 0.16 -1.42 13.87
C CYS A 58 -0.02 -1.12 12.38
N VAL A 59 1.01 -1.42 11.58
CA VAL A 59 0.99 -1.18 10.13
C VAL A 59 -0.03 -2.05 9.38
N ASN A 60 -0.57 -3.08 10.03
CA ASN A 60 -1.55 -4.00 9.46
C ASN A 60 -2.99 -3.73 9.95
N CYS A 61 -3.19 -3.51 11.26
CA CYS A 61 -4.55 -3.39 11.83
C CYS A 61 -4.87 -2.01 12.44
N GLY A 62 -3.93 -1.06 12.44
CA GLY A 62 -4.14 0.31 12.92
C GLY A 62 -4.30 0.49 14.43
N ARG A 63 -4.34 -0.59 15.23
CA ARG A 63 -4.38 -0.50 16.71
C ARG A 63 -3.05 -0.01 17.27
N ALA A 64 -3.09 0.62 18.45
CA ALA A 64 -1.89 0.94 19.20
C ALA A 64 -1.05 -0.32 19.47
N LEU A 65 0.28 -0.18 19.42
CA LEU A 65 1.26 -1.26 19.58
C LEU A 65 1.69 -1.49 21.02
#